data_AF-A0A847H4X6-F1
#
_entry.id   AF-A0A847H4X6-F1
#
_cell.length_a   1.000
_cell.length_b   1.000
_cell.length_c   1.000
_cell.angle_alpha   90.00
_cell.angle_beta   90.00
_cell.angle_gamma   90.00
#
_symmetry.space_group_name_H-M   'P 1'
#
loop_
_entity.id
_entity.type
_entity.pdbx_description
1 polymer ?
#
loop_
_entity_poly.entity_id
_entity_poly.type
_entity_poly.pdbx_seq_one_letter_code
_entity_poly.pdbx_strand_id
1 'polypeptide(L)'
;MRQVLAVSSQYHRVVIITDAKEGKEYEATSELLWKDYKGIIVPPVLQDSDKERTSWIPQPLTYKTFHSEPANTLLKTLEEPPAGVTFFFLTRDREDMLDTIVSRAQVISLAYNPEPAKDVSILRRFLDNLPPKSRDAALLYSEKLLEISKENAVPVEELLNMIQEYLLTMIKQNLSNERFCKSCTNRLKAVKKAQDELRSYVNPQAALDSMCFDLVELAREIA
;
A
#
# COMPACT_ATOMS: atom_id res chain seq x y z
N MET A 1 45.57 -6.92 22.90
CA MET A 1 45.32 -5.48 23.16
C MET A 1 44.14 -5.06 22.29
N ARG A 2 42.99 -4.85 22.95
CA ARG A 2 41.75 -4.13 22.57
C ARG A 2 41.10 -4.29 21.18
N GLN A 3 39.87 -4.83 21.23
CA GLN A 3 38.73 -4.54 20.36
C GLN A 3 38.70 -3.08 19.89
N VAL A 4 38.45 -2.86 18.59
CA VAL A 4 37.51 -1.83 18.11
C VAL A 4 36.91 -2.32 16.79
N LEU A 5 35.85 -3.14 16.85
CA LEU A 5 34.85 -3.11 15.79
C LEU A 5 34.02 -1.87 16.08
N ALA A 6 34.02 -0.91 15.15
CA ALA A 6 33.21 0.28 15.24
C ALA A 6 31.73 -0.11 15.21
N VAL A 7 31.11 -0.25 16.38
CA VAL A 7 29.66 -0.45 16.50
C VAL A 7 29.00 0.93 16.40
N SER A 8 28.68 1.33 15.18
CA SER A 8 27.89 2.54 14.91
C SER A 8 26.92 2.27 13.76
N SER A 9 25.89 1.50 14.06
CA SER A 9 24.73 1.36 13.20
C SER A 9 23.54 1.08 14.10
N GLN A 10 22.72 2.12 14.30
CA GLN A 10 21.43 2.05 14.99
C GLN A 10 20.47 1.21 14.13
N TYR A 11 20.66 -0.11 14.11
CA TYR A 11 19.77 -1.01 13.40
C TYR A 11 18.45 -1.09 14.16
N HIS A 12 17.38 -0.61 13.52
CA HIS A 12 16.02 -0.84 13.98
C HIS A 12 15.57 -2.23 13.52
N ARG A 13 15.21 -3.11 14.46
CA ARG A 13 14.75 -4.47 14.18
C ARG A 13 13.24 -4.54 14.21
N VAL A 14 12.66 -5.10 13.16
CA VAL A 14 11.23 -5.38 13.08
C VAL A 14 11.03 -6.88 13.29
N VAL A 15 10.18 -7.24 14.25
CA VAL A 15 9.81 -8.62 14.55
C VAL A 15 8.33 -8.79 14.24
N ILE A 16 8.01 -9.67 13.31
CA ILE A 16 6.63 -9.98 12.92
C ILE A 16 6.27 -11.35 13.49
N ILE A 17 5.21 -11.40 14.28
CA ILE A 17 4.70 -12.62 14.89
C ILE A 17 3.39 -12.98 14.20
N THR A 18 3.37 -14.18 13.64
CA THR A 18 2.30 -14.73 12.81
C THR A 18 2.29 -16.24 13.01
N ASP A 19 1.14 -16.88 12.82
CA ASP A 19 1.05 -18.33 12.71
C ASP A 19 1.57 -18.79 11.34
N ALA A 20 1.75 -20.09 11.14
CA ALA A 20 2.16 -20.65 9.87
C ALA A 20 1.46 -21.98 9.59
N LYS A 21 1.06 -22.18 8.33
CA LYS A 21 0.74 -23.51 7.80
C LYS A 21 1.96 -24.03 7.06
N GLU A 22 2.33 -25.27 7.32
CA GLU A 22 3.49 -25.93 6.75
C GLU A 22 3.06 -27.24 6.06
N GLY A 23 3.83 -27.67 5.05
CA GLY A 23 3.64 -28.97 4.40
C GLY A 23 3.55 -28.88 2.88
N LYS A 24 3.67 -30.04 2.23
CA LYS A 24 3.68 -30.16 0.76
C LYS A 24 2.34 -29.77 0.13
N GLU A 25 1.21 -29.96 0.82
CA GLU A 25 -0.09 -29.55 0.28
C GLU A 25 -0.22 -28.04 0.06
N TYR A 26 0.64 -27.23 0.70
CA TYR A 26 0.66 -25.78 0.56
C TYR A 26 1.70 -25.28 -0.45
N GLU A 27 2.47 -26.15 -1.10
CA GLU A 27 3.59 -25.78 -1.96
C GLU A 27 3.19 -24.85 -3.11
N ALA A 28 2.17 -25.23 -3.88
CA ALA A 28 1.68 -24.39 -4.99
C ALA A 28 1.19 -23.00 -4.52
N THR A 29 0.52 -22.94 -3.36
CA THR A 29 -0.01 -21.67 -2.82
C THR A 29 1.10 -20.81 -2.22
N SER A 30 2.05 -21.46 -1.53
CA SER A 30 3.27 -20.87 -1.00
C SER A 30 4.10 -20.27 -2.12
N GLU A 31 4.39 -21.02 -3.19
CA GLU A 31 5.14 -20.53 -4.34
C GLU A 31 4.50 -19.29 -4.98
N LEU A 32 3.17 -19.29 -5.12
CA LEU A 32 2.43 -18.15 -5.65
C LEU A 32 2.54 -16.94 -4.72
N LEU A 33 2.33 -17.13 -3.41
CA LEU A 33 2.39 -16.07 -2.41
C LEU A 33 3.80 -15.46 -2.30
N TRP A 34 4.84 -16.28 -2.37
CA TRP A 34 6.22 -15.83 -2.24
C TRP A 34 6.81 -15.27 -3.54
N LYS A 35 6.17 -15.48 -4.69
CA LYS A 35 6.69 -15.10 -6.02
C LYS A 35 7.22 -13.68 -6.07
N ASP A 36 6.47 -12.73 -5.50
CA ASP A 36 6.79 -11.30 -5.55
C ASP A 36 7.76 -10.86 -4.42
N TYR A 37 8.04 -11.74 -3.46
CA TYR A 37 8.89 -11.46 -2.30
C TYR A 37 10.21 -12.25 -2.30
N LYS A 38 10.48 -13.02 -3.36
CA LYS A 38 11.74 -13.78 -3.53
C LYS A 38 12.93 -12.81 -3.48
N GLY A 39 13.70 -12.89 -2.40
CA GLY A 39 14.89 -12.04 -2.15
C GLY A 39 14.67 -10.89 -1.17
N ILE A 40 13.43 -10.61 -0.76
CA ILE A 40 13.09 -9.63 0.29
C ILE A 40 12.90 -10.35 1.63
N ILE A 41 12.16 -11.46 1.60
CA ILE A 41 11.90 -12.31 2.76
C ILE A 41 12.52 -13.66 2.49
N VAL A 42 13.34 -14.14 3.43
CA VAL A 42 13.92 -15.47 3.38
C VAL A 42 13.01 -16.39 4.20
N PRO A 43 12.57 -17.54 3.64
CA PRO A 43 11.84 -18.53 4.44
C PRO A 43 12.69 -18.97 5.65
N PRO A 44 12.06 -19.43 6.74
CA PRO A 44 12.78 -19.88 7.91
C PRO A 44 13.79 -20.96 7.54
N VAL A 45 14.97 -20.90 8.18
CA VAL A 45 16.05 -21.86 7.92
C VAL A 45 15.59 -23.23 8.37
N LEU A 46 15.39 -24.14 7.41
CA LEU A 46 15.04 -25.52 7.67
C LEU A 46 16.24 -26.25 8.27
N GLN A 47 16.06 -26.90 9.42
CA GLN A 47 17.06 -27.83 9.95
C GLN A 47 17.02 -29.17 9.18
N ASP A 48 18.07 -29.98 9.24
CA ASP A 48 18.12 -31.27 8.50
C ASP A 48 17.02 -32.27 8.89
N SER A 49 16.37 -32.07 10.06
CA SER A 49 15.18 -32.80 10.50
C SER A 49 13.89 -32.37 9.79
N ASP A 50 13.90 -31.22 9.12
CA ASP A 50 12.71 -30.50 8.63
C ASP A 50 12.48 -30.73 7.13
N LYS A 51 12.92 -31.87 6.59
CA LYS A 51 12.81 -32.21 5.16
C LYS A 51 11.36 -32.22 4.63
N GLU A 52 10.37 -32.22 5.51
CA GLU A 52 8.94 -32.13 5.17
C GLU A 52 8.39 -30.70 5.14
N ARG A 53 9.13 -29.70 5.67
CA ARG A 53 8.75 -28.29 5.74
C ARG A 53 9.16 -27.49 4.50
N THR A 54 9.11 -28.08 3.32
CA THR A 54 9.58 -27.41 2.08
C THR A 54 8.73 -26.19 1.71
N SER A 55 7.52 -26.07 2.27
CA SER A 55 6.59 -25.00 1.98
C SER A 55 5.84 -24.55 3.23
N TRP A 56 5.75 -23.24 3.41
CA TRP A 56 5.00 -22.63 4.49
C TRP A 56 4.32 -21.34 4.03
N ILE A 57 3.20 -21.02 4.68
CA ILE A 57 2.42 -19.82 4.41
C ILE A 57 2.12 -19.13 5.74
N PRO A 58 2.39 -17.83 5.89
CA PRO A 58 2.00 -17.09 7.08
C PRO A 58 0.47 -17.12 7.23
N GLN A 59 0.03 -17.34 8.45
CA GLN A 59 -1.36 -17.35 8.86
C GLN A 59 -1.56 -16.36 10.01
N PRO A 60 -2.76 -15.78 10.17
CA PRO A 60 -3.05 -14.94 11.31
C PRO A 60 -2.91 -15.75 12.61
N LEU A 61 -2.39 -15.11 13.65
CA LEU A 61 -2.44 -15.63 15.01
C LEU A 61 -3.90 -15.88 15.40
N THR A 62 -4.13 -17.04 15.98
CA THR A 62 -5.42 -17.43 16.56
C THR A 62 -5.24 -17.65 18.03
N TYR A 63 -6.34 -17.65 18.80
CA TYR A 63 -6.26 -18.01 20.22
C TYR A 63 -5.53 -19.36 20.38
N LYS A 64 -5.88 -20.38 19.59
CA LYS A 64 -5.25 -21.71 19.65
C LYS A 64 -3.74 -21.71 19.42
N THR A 65 -3.21 -20.80 18.60
CA THR A 65 -1.77 -20.75 18.32
C THR A 65 -1.02 -19.80 19.27
N PHE A 66 -1.74 -18.95 20.01
CA PHE A 66 -1.14 -17.89 20.82
C PHE A 66 -1.78 -17.68 22.22
N HIS A 67 -2.18 -18.76 22.91
CA HIS A 67 -2.90 -18.72 24.21
C HIS A 67 -2.11 -19.24 25.43
N SER A 68 -0.80 -19.51 25.32
CA SER A 68 -0.05 -20.24 26.36
C SER A 68 1.30 -19.62 26.75
N GLU A 69 2.13 -20.42 27.42
CA GLU A 69 3.48 -20.15 27.92
C GLU A 69 4.38 -19.29 27.00
N PRO A 70 4.37 -19.44 25.65
CA PRO A 70 5.15 -18.58 24.76
C PRO A 70 4.69 -17.11 24.82
N ALA A 71 3.38 -16.87 24.86
CA ALA A 71 2.83 -15.52 24.92
C ALA A 71 3.16 -14.86 26.27
N ASN A 72 3.05 -15.60 27.37
CA ASN A 72 3.41 -15.11 28.71
C ASN A 72 4.91 -14.81 28.86
N THR A 73 5.77 -15.60 28.22
CA THR A 73 7.22 -15.34 28.19
C THR A 73 7.52 -14.05 27.43
N LEU A 74 6.78 -13.78 26.36
CA LEU A 74 6.94 -12.59 25.54
C LEU A 74 6.47 -11.31 26.25
N LEU A 75 5.54 -11.40 27.22
CA LEU A 75 5.00 -10.24 27.93
C LEU A 75 6.08 -9.36 28.57
N LYS A 76 7.09 -9.98 29.21
CA LYS A 76 8.19 -9.23 29.83
C LYS A 76 8.98 -8.41 28.80
N THR A 77 9.20 -8.99 27.61
CA THR A 77 9.88 -8.32 26.51
C THR A 77 9.02 -7.23 25.86
N LEU A 78 7.69 -7.36 25.90
CA LEU A 78 6.77 -6.33 25.40
C LEU A 78 6.63 -5.15 26.35
N GLU A 79 6.80 -5.36 27.66
CA GLU A 79 6.76 -4.30 28.68
C GLU A 79 7.97 -3.37 28.56
N GLU A 80 9.16 -3.94 28.36
CA GLU A 80 10.40 -3.20 28.18
C GLU A 80 11.11 -3.68 26.92
N PRO A 81 10.62 -3.28 25.72
CA PRO A 81 11.22 -3.71 24.47
C PRO A 81 12.65 -3.20 24.38
N PRO A 82 13.59 -4.01 23.86
CA PRO A 82 14.95 -3.53 23.63
C PRO A 82 14.94 -2.31 22.71
N ALA A 83 15.86 -1.37 22.96
CA ALA A 83 15.97 -0.16 22.16
C ALA A 83 16.11 -0.51 20.66
N GLY A 84 15.30 0.16 19.83
CA GLY A 84 15.29 -0.07 18.38
C GLY A 84 14.64 -1.38 17.96
N VAL A 85 13.69 -1.93 18.71
CA VAL A 85 12.89 -3.09 18.31
C VAL A 85 11.41 -2.73 18.22
N THR A 86 10.74 -3.14 17.14
CA THR A 86 9.29 -3.01 17.00
C THR A 86 8.66 -4.36 16.69
N PHE A 87 7.62 -4.71 17.45
CA PHE A 87 6.85 -5.93 17.27
C PHE A 87 5.57 -5.65 16.48
N PHE A 88 5.27 -6.52 15.53
CA PHE A 88 3.99 -6.58 14.84
C PHE A 88 3.33 -7.91 15.10
N PHE A 89 2.05 -7.87 15.44
CA PHE A 89 1.20 -9.04 15.60
C PHE A 89 0.15 -9.03 14.50
N LEU A 90 0.07 -10.12 13.74
CA LEU A 90 -0.92 -10.26 12.67
C LEU A 90 -2.00 -11.22 13.12
N THR A 91 -3.23 -10.73 13.23
CA THR A 91 -4.41 -11.53 13.56
C THR A 91 -5.59 -11.10 12.69
N ARG A 92 -6.62 -11.96 12.56
CA ARG A 92 -7.87 -11.61 11.89
C ARG A 92 -8.82 -10.89 12.84
N ASP A 93 -8.91 -11.38 14.08
CA ASP A 93 -9.86 -10.91 15.07
C ASP A 93 -9.13 -10.51 16.35
N ARG A 94 -9.54 -9.41 16.98
CA ARG A 94 -8.93 -8.94 18.23
C ARG A 94 -9.03 -9.99 19.35
N GLU A 95 -10.12 -10.75 19.35
CA GLU A 95 -10.44 -11.79 20.35
C GLU A 95 -9.48 -12.98 20.28
N ASP A 96 -8.74 -13.14 19.18
CA ASP A 96 -7.71 -14.17 19.03
C ASP A 96 -6.41 -13.83 19.79
N MET A 97 -6.29 -12.61 20.31
CA MET A 97 -5.11 -12.12 21.02
C MET A 97 -5.37 -11.99 22.52
N LEU A 98 -4.35 -12.26 23.33
CA LEU A 98 -4.42 -12.06 24.78
C LEU A 98 -4.59 -10.57 25.12
N ASP A 99 -5.53 -10.26 26.00
CA ASP A 99 -5.78 -8.88 26.48
C ASP A 99 -4.53 -8.20 27.06
N THR A 100 -3.63 -8.98 27.66
CA THR A 100 -2.35 -8.50 28.20
C THR A 100 -1.40 -7.99 27.12
N ILE A 101 -1.44 -8.57 25.93
CA ILE A 101 -0.67 -8.11 24.76
C ILE A 101 -1.38 -6.92 24.12
N VAL A 102 -2.70 -7.01 23.94
CA VAL A 102 -3.50 -5.96 23.31
C VAL A 102 -3.43 -4.65 24.11
N SER A 103 -3.38 -4.71 25.44
CA SER A 103 -3.21 -3.52 26.30
C SER A 103 -1.84 -2.85 26.20
N ARG A 104 -0.82 -3.55 25.68
CA ARG A 104 0.56 -3.05 25.49
C ARG A 104 0.88 -2.75 24.02
N ALA A 105 -0.06 -2.98 23.12
CA ALA A 105 0.11 -2.81 21.68
C ALA A 105 -0.85 -1.73 21.14
N GLN A 106 -0.43 -1.06 20.08
CA GLN A 106 -1.33 -0.24 19.28
C GLN A 106 -2.11 -1.15 18.31
N VAL A 107 -3.44 -1.11 18.41
CA VAL A 107 -4.30 -1.88 17.50
C VAL A 107 -4.62 -1.05 16.26
N ILE A 108 -4.25 -1.56 15.09
CA ILE A 108 -4.54 -0.95 13.79
C ILE A 108 -5.45 -1.92 13.02
N SER A 109 -6.72 -1.55 12.88
CA SER A 109 -7.68 -2.34 12.10
C SER A 109 -7.54 -2.03 10.61
N LEU A 110 -7.20 -3.05 9.82
CA LEU A 110 -7.18 -2.94 8.36
C LEU A 110 -8.57 -3.25 7.81
N ALA A 111 -9.34 -2.20 7.50
CA ALA A 111 -10.58 -2.37 6.77
C ALA A 111 -10.27 -2.70 5.31
N TYR A 112 -10.58 -3.91 4.87
CA TYR A 112 -10.67 -4.20 3.44
C TYR A 112 -11.95 -3.54 2.92
N ASN A 113 -11.82 -2.32 2.41
CA ASN A 113 -12.88 -1.68 1.66
C ASN A 113 -12.56 -1.86 0.17
N PRO A 114 -13.06 -2.92 -0.50
CA PRO A 114 -13.03 -2.94 -1.95
C PRO A 114 -14.00 -1.84 -2.38
N GLU A 115 -13.47 -0.63 -2.60
CA GLU A 115 -14.23 0.41 -3.32
C GLU A 115 -14.78 -0.27 -4.58
N PRO A 116 -16.11 -0.32 -4.77
CA PRO A 116 -16.65 -0.83 -6.03
C PRO A 116 -16.01 0.01 -7.13
N ALA A 117 -15.48 -0.65 -8.17
CA ALA A 117 -14.88 0.05 -9.29
C ALA A 117 -15.87 1.10 -9.79
N LYS A 118 -15.59 2.38 -9.48
CA LYS A 118 -16.49 3.47 -9.86
C LYS A 118 -16.58 3.47 -11.38
N ASP A 119 -17.79 3.60 -11.90
CA ASP A 119 -17.98 3.68 -13.34
C ASP A 119 -17.30 4.96 -13.86
N VAL A 120 -16.18 4.79 -14.56
CA VAL A 120 -15.41 5.88 -15.18
C VAL A 120 -15.87 6.16 -16.62
N SER A 121 -17.01 5.62 -17.06
CA SER A 121 -17.52 5.74 -18.43
C SER A 121 -17.62 7.20 -18.90
N ILE A 122 -18.08 8.10 -18.03
CA ILE A 122 -18.21 9.54 -18.31
C ILE A 122 -16.86 10.22 -18.58
N LEU A 123 -15.75 9.66 -18.09
CA LEU A 123 -14.40 10.19 -18.25
C LEU A 123 -13.59 9.46 -19.33
N ARG A 124 -14.13 8.43 -19.97
CA ARG A 124 -13.36 7.55 -20.88
C ARG A 124 -12.58 8.31 -21.95
N ARG A 125 -13.24 9.27 -22.62
CA ARG A 125 -12.61 10.11 -23.67
C ARG A 125 -11.45 10.95 -23.14
N PHE A 126 -11.50 11.34 -21.87
CA PHE A 126 -10.47 12.12 -21.20
C PHE A 126 -9.30 11.22 -20.79
N LEU A 127 -9.60 10.07 -20.19
CA LEU A 127 -8.60 9.12 -19.67
C LEU A 127 -7.72 8.54 -20.80
N ASP A 128 -8.31 8.25 -21.96
CA ASP A 128 -7.59 7.72 -23.13
C ASP A 128 -6.47 8.66 -23.62
N ASN A 129 -6.58 9.95 -23.34
CA ASN A 129 -5.63 10.96 -23.78
C ASN A 129 -4.89 11.66 -22.63
N LEU A 130 -4.92 11.07 -21.43
CA LEU A 130 -4.14 11.56 -20.31
C LEU A 130 -2.66 11.19 -20.54
N PRO A 131 -1.70 12.12 -20.39
CA PRO A 131 -1.82 13.49 -19.96
C PRO A 131 -2.00 14.42 -21.18
N PRO A 132 -2.45 15.68 -20.97
CA PRO A 132 -2.46 16.65 -22.05
C PRO A 132 -1.06 16.80 -22.66
N LYS A 133 -0.98 16.92 -23.99
CA LYS A 133 0.32 16.98 -24.71
C LYS A 133 0.98 18.35 -24.67
N SER A 134 0.23 19.41 -24.38
CA SER A 134 0.69 20.79 -24.37
C SER A 134 -0.07 21.61 -23.32
N ARG A 135 0.45 22.80 -23.00
CA ARG A 135 -0.23 23.75 -22.11
C ARG A 135 -1.56 24.24 -22.67
N ASP A 136 -1.65 24.47 -23.98
CA ASP A 136 -2.92 24.85 -24.61
C ASP A 136 -3.96 23.72 -24.52
N ALA A 137 -3.50 22.47 -24.69
CA ALA A 137 -4.36 21.31 -24.48
C ALA A 137 -4.77 21.16 -23.01
N ALA A 138 -3.92 21.55 -22.05
CA ALA A 138 -4.24 21.50 -20.62
C ALA A 138 -5.44 22.38 -20.25
N LEU A 139 -5.52 23.60 -20.78
CA LEU A 139 -6.68 24.49 -20.58
C LEU A 139 -7.96 23.91 -21.19
N LEU A 140 -7.88 23.36 -22.39
CA LEU A 140 -9.04 22.70 -23.00
C LEU A 140 -9.49 21.47 -22.19
N TYR A 141 -8.56 20.80 -21.51
CA TYR A 141 -8.85 19.64 -20.68
C TYR A 141 -9.56 20.04 -19.39
N SER A 142 -9.11 21.11 -18.73
CA SER A 142 -9.76 21.61 -17.51
C SER A 142 -11.17 22.13 -17.80
N GLU A 143 -11.36 22.89 -18.87
CA GLU A 143 -12.69 23.36 -19.31
C GLU A 143 -13.65 22.18 -19.55
N LYS A 144 -13.20 21.16 -20.30
CA LYS A 144 -14.01 19.97 -20.57
C LYS A 144 -14.35 19.16 -19.32
N LEU A 145 -13.43 19.04 -18.36
CA LEU A 145 -13.73 18.39 -17.09
C LEU A 145 -14.80 19.15 -16.32
N LEU A 146 -14.78 20.48 -16.36
CA LEU A 146 -15.80 21.29 -15.74
C LEU A 146 -17.16 21.19 -16.47
N GLU A 147 -17.15 21.09 -17.81
CA GLU A 147 -18.35 20.80 -18.59
C GLU A 147 -18.96 19.45 -18.23
N ILE A 148 -18.14 18.38 -18.18
CA ILE A 148 -18.58 17.03 -17.77
C ILE A 148 -19.18 17.06 -16.36
N SER A 149 -18.56 17.79 -15.43
CA SER A 149 -19.08 17.98 -14.08
C SER A 149 -20.49 18.57 -14.09
N LYS A 150 -20.71 19.62 -14.89
CA LYS A 150 -22.00 20.30 -15.00
C LYS A 150 -23.05 19.45 -15.72
N GLU A 151 -22.70 18.84 -16.86
CA GLU A 151 -23.62 18.04 -17.68
C GLU A 151 -24.13 16.80 -16.96
N ASN A 152 -23.27 16.16 -16.17
CA ASN A 152 -23.60 14.93 -15.45
C ASN A 152 -24.06 15.19 -14.01
N ALA A 153 -24.13 16.46 -13.58
CA ALA A 153 -24.41 16.87 -12.20
C ALA A 153 -23.50 16.18 -11.16
N VAL A 154 -22.24 15.92 -11.54
CA VAL A 154 -21.22 15.27 -10.69
C VAL A 154 -20.25 16.34 -10.18
N PRO A 155 -20.02 16.47 -8.86
CA PRO A 155 -19.04 17.41 -8.33
C PRO A 155 -17.63 17.16 -8.87
N VAL A 156 -16.85 18.22 -9.06
CA VAL A 156 -15.46 18.09 -9.56
C VAL A 156 -14.60 17.20 -8.65
N GLU A 157 -14.81 17.24 -7.33
CA GLU A 157 -14.12 16.34 -6.39
C GLU A 157 -14.39 14.87 -6.72
N GLU A 158 -15.62 14.53 -7.09
CA GLU A 158 -15.99 13.17 -7.45
C GLU A 158 -15.40 12.75 -8.79
N LEU A 159 -15.28 13.66 -9.76
CA LEU A 159 -14.53 13.39 -11.00
C LEU A 159 -13.04 13.13 -10.71
N LEU A 160 -12.42 13.91 -9.82
CA LEU A 160 -11.03 13.68 -9.43
C LEU A 160 -10.85 12.32 -8.74
N ASN A 161 -11.80 11.92 -7.89
CA ASN A 161 -11.82 10.58 -7.30
C ASN A 161 -11.87 9.49 -8.37
N MET A 162 -12.70 9.65 -9.40
CA MET A 162 -12.77 8.71 -10.53
C MET A 162 -11.44 8.62 -11.31
N ILE A 163 -10.77 9.76 -11.56
CA ILE A 163 -9.45 9.77 -12.21
C ILE A 163 -8.40 9.06 -11.33
N GLN A 164 -8.42 9.30 -10.01
CA GLN A 164 -7.55 8.63 -9.05
C GLN A 164 -7.74 7.11 -9.08
N GLU A 165 -8.98 6.62 -9.01
CA GLU A 165 -9.27 5.17 -9.03
C GLU A 165 -8.84 4.52 -10.35
N TYR A 166 -9.01 5.22 -11.47
CA TYR A 166 -8.47 4.77 -12.75
C TYR A 166 -6.93 4.62 -12.70
N LEU A 167 -6.21 5.64 -12.24
CA LEU A 167 -4.75 5.60 -12.15
C LEU A 167 -4.25 4.48 -11.21
N LEU A 168 -4.91 4.27 -10.08
CA LEU A 168 -4.60 3.19 -9.15
C LEU A 168 -4.84 1.81 -9.79
N THR A 169 -5.94 1.65 -10.53
CA THR A 169 -6.25 0.43 -11.26
C THR A 169 -5.18 0.15 -12.33
N MET A 170 -4.77 1.17 -13.09
CA MET A 170 -3.71 1.04 -14.08
C MET A 170 -2.38 0.63 -13.47
N ILE A 171 -2.00 1.17 -12.30
CA ILE A 171 -0.79 0.77 -11.57
C ILE A 171 -0.88 -0.70 -11.16
N LYS A 172 -2.00 -1.12 -10.53
CA LYS A 172 -2.23 -2.50 -10.07
C LYS A 172 -2.16 -3.51 -11.22
N GLN A 173 -2.64 -3.15 -12.41
CA GLN A 173 -2.63 -4.03 -13.58
C GLN A 173 -1.27 -4.10 -14.29
N ASN A 174 -0.34 -3.17 -14.01
CA ASN A 174 0.93 -3.04 -14.73
C ASN A 174 2.14 -3.01 -13.80
N LEU A 175 2.08 -3.69 -12.65
CA LEU A 175 3.11 -3.68 -11.60
C LEU A 175 4.52 -4.03 -12.08
N SER A 176 4.65 -4.84 -13.13
CA SER A 176 5.94 -5.22 -13.72
C SER A 176 6.61 -4.10 -14.54
N ASN A 177 5.88 -3.06 -14.92
CA ASN A 177 6.39 -1.94 -15.70
C ASN A 177 6.68 -0.73 -14.80
N GLU A 178 7.87 -0.70 -14.21
CA GLU A 178 8.29 0.33 -13.28
C GLU A 178 8.17 1.75 -13.85
N ARG A 179 8.55 1.95 -15.12
CA ARG A 179 8.45 3.27 -15.78
C ARG A 179 7.00 3.72 -15.90
N PHE A 180 6.09 2.81 -16.29
CA PHE A 180 4.67 3.10 -16.37
C PHE A 180 4.09 3.40 -14.98
N CYS A 181 4.37 2.57 -13.98
CA CYS A 181 3.93 2.79 -12.60
C CYS A 181 4.43 4.13 -12.05
N LYS A 182 5.68 4.52 -12.34
CA LYS A 182 6.24 5.82 -11.96
C LYS A 182 5.49 6.97 -12.63
N SER A 183 5.16 6.85 -13.92
CA SER A 183 4.36 7.86 -14.63
C SER A 183 2.96 7.99 -14.05
N CYS A 184 2.25 6.88 -13.81
CA CYS A 184 0.93 6.89 -13.19
C CYS A 184 0.98 7.47 -11.77
N THR A 185 2.02 7.16 -10.99
CA THR A 185 2.20 7.70 -9.62
C THR A 185 2.41 9.20 -9.64
N ASN A 186 3.21 9.71 -10.59
CA ASN A 186 3.40 11.16 -10.74
C ASN A 186 2.08 11.87 -11.09
N ARG A 187 1.28 11.31 -12.00
CA ARG A 187 -0.04 11.86 -12.34
C ARG A 187 -0.99 11.82 -11.15
N LEU A 188 -0.95 10.74 -10.37
CA LEU A 188 -1.74 10.59 -9.16
C LEU A 188 -1.41 11.70 -8.13
N LYS A 189 -0.14 12.12 -8.02
CA LYS A 189 0.24 13.26 -7.18
C LYS A 189 -0.41 14.57 -7.64
N ALA A 190 -0.46 14.83 -8.95
CA ALA A 190 -1.12 16.01 -9.50
C ALA A 190 -2.64 16.02 -9.22
N VAL A 191 -3.30 14.87 -9.40
CA VAL A 191 -4.73 14.70 -9.07
C VAL A 191 -4.96 14.91 -7.56
N LYS A 192 -4.08 14.34 -6.72
CA LYS A 192 -4.18 14.47 -5.27
C LYS A 192 -4.03 15.92 -4.80
N LYS A 193 -3.06 16.65 -5.38
CA LYS A 193 -2.87 18.09 -5.14
C LYS A 193 -4.15 18.87 -5.48
N ALA A 194 -4.79 18.58 -6.61
CA ALA A 194 -6.03 19.25 -7.01
C ALA A 194 -7.20 18.96 -6.05
N GLN A 195 -7.32 17.74 -5.52
CA GLN A 195 -8.30 17.43 -4.47
C GLN A 195 -8.03 18.24 -3.19
N ASP A 196 -6.76 18.37 -2.79
CA ASP A 196 -6.37 19.14 -1.61
C ASP A 196 -6.61 20.65 -1.79
N GLU A 197 -6.42 21.18 -3.02
CA GLU A 197 -6.78 22.54 -3.41
C GLU A 197 -8.31 22.77 -3.30
N LEU A 198 -9.14 21.85 -3.81
CA LEU A 198 -10.60 21.93 -3.67
C LEU A 198 -11.05 21.92 -2.20
N ARG A 199 -10.45 21.07 -1.36
CA ARG A 199 -10.72 21.03 0.09
C ARG A 199 -10.32 22.31 0.79
N SER A 200 -9.35 23.03 0.24
CA SER A 200 -8.90 24.33 0.73
C SER A 200 -9.74 25.50 0.17
N TYR A 201 -10.92 25.23 -0.39
CA TYR A 201 -11.85 26.20 -1.00
C TYR A 201 -11.27 26.96 -2.20
N VAL A 202 -10.29 26.39 -2.91
CA VAL A 202 -9.85 26.92 -4.21
C VAL A 202 -10.97 26.73 -5.24
N ASN A 203 -11.09 27.69 -6.17
CA ASN A 203 -12.05 27.60 -7.26
C ASN A 203 -11.81 26.32 -8.10
N PRO A 204 -12.85 25.52 -8.41
CA PRO A 204 -12.69 24.27 -9.16
C PRO A 204 -12.00 24.41 -10.51
N GLN A 205 -12.24 25.49 -11.26
CA GLN A 205 -11.54 25.73 -12.53
C GLN A 205 -10.04 25.92 -12.30
N ALA A 206 -9.65 26.72 -11.30
CA ALA A 206 -8.25 26.98 -10.98
C ALA A 206 -7.52 25.70 -10.52
N ALA A 207 -8.20 24.85 -9.72
CA ALA A 207 -7.66 23.56 -9.30
C ALA A 207 -7.45 22.60 -10.49
N LEU A 208 -8.40 22.58 -11.43
CA LEU A 208 -8.28 21.78 -12.65
C LEU A 208 -7.17 22.31 -13.59
N ASP A 209 -7.04 23.64 -13.74
CA ASP A 209 -5.97 24.25 -14.53
C ASP A 209 -4.59 23.88 -13.96
N SER A 210 -4.41 24.07 -12.65
CA SER A 210 -3.20 23.69 -11.89
C SER A 210 -2.86 22.21 -12.12
N MET A 211 -3.84 21.32 -11.96
CA MET A 211 -3.69 19.88 -12.21
C MET A 211 -3.24 19.58 -13.64
N CYS A 212 -3.92 20.14 -14.64
CA CYS A 212 -3.64 19.86 -16.03
C CYS A 212 -2.27 20.39 -16.46
N PHE A 213 -1.80 21.51 -15.91
CA PHE A 213 -0.43 21.99 -16.13
C PHE A 213 0.61 21.08 -15.49
N ASP A 214 0.42 20.66 -14.24
CA ASP A 214 1.32 19.73 -13.57
C ASP A 214 1.44 18.41 -14.36
N LEU A 215 0.33 17.91 -14.90
CA LEU A 215 0.32 16.70 -15.74
C LEU A 215 1.16 16.84 -17.01
N VAL A 216 1.17 18.02 -17.64
CA VAL A 216 2.01 18.30 -18.82
C VAL A 216 3.49 18.30 -18.45
N GLU A 217 3.87 18.97 -17.36
CA GLU A 217 5.28 19.05 -16.95
C GLU A 217 5.80 17.67 -16.53
N LEU A 218 5.03 16.91 -15.75
CA LEU A 218 5.39 15.55 -15.33
C LEU A 218 5.51 14.56 -16.50
N ALA A 219 4.79 14.79 -17.59
CA ALA A 219 4.92 13.99 -18.81
C ALA A 219 6.25 14.22 -19.54
N ARG A 220 6.79 15.44 -19.45
CA ARG A 220 8.08 15.80 -20.07
C ARG A 220 9.28 15.20 -19.33
N GLU A 221 9.18 15.00 -18.02
CA GLU A 221 10.25 14.41 -17.21
C GLU A 221 10.50 12.92 -17.47
N ILE A 222 9.56 12.23 -18.13
CA ILE A 222 9.56 10.78 -18.34
C ILE A 222 9.80 10.41 -19.83
N ALA A 223 9.66 11.38 -20.74
CA ALA A 223 9.94 11.25 -22.17
C ALA A 223 11.45 11.23 -22.46
#